data_AF-G0MNS3-F1
#
_entry.id   AF-G0MNS3-F1
#
_cell.length_a   1.000
_cell.length_b   1.000
_cell.length_c   1.000
_cell.angle_alpha   90.00
_cell.angle_beta   90.00
_cell.angle_gamma   90.00
#
_symmetry.space_group_name_H-M   'P 1'
#
loop_
_entity.id
_entity.type
_entity.pdbx_description
1 polymer ?
#
loop_
_entity_poly.entity_id
_entity_poly.type
_entity_poly.pdbx_seq_one_letter_code
_entity_poly.pdbx_strand_id
1 'polypeptide(L)'
;MREIEEKRKQEAQKIEVAGDLEQNMNKLEIVEGDARNVDEALKVLGDAQAADDDKHPEKRMRAAYLAFEEKRLAELKIKHPTFRLSQLKQVLKKEWQKSPENPLNARIMALSK
;
A
#
# COMPACT_ATOMS: atom_id res chain seq x y z
N MET A 1 38.50 -30.70 46.69
CA MET A 1 39.21 -29.40 46.85
C MET A 1 39.13 -28.53 45.61
N ARG A 2 39.48 -29.01 44.40
CA ARG A 2 39.40 -28.20 43.15
C ARG A 2 37.98 -27.82 42.70
N GLU A 3 37.01 -28.72 42.85
CA GLU A 3 35.62 -28.43 42.44
C GLU A 3 34.93 -27.35 43.27
N ILE A 4 35.33 -27.20 44.54
CA ILE A 4 34.81 -26.16 45.43
C ILE A 4 35.36 -24.79 45.01
N GLU A 5 36.62 -24.79 44.57
CA GLU A 5 37.32 -23.60 44.12
C GLU A 5 36.78 -23.12 42.75
N GLU A 6 36.48 -24.05 41.84
CA GLU A 6 35.78 -23.77 40.59
C GLU A 6 34.37 -23.24 40.81
N LYS A 7 33.59 -23.84 41.72
CA LYS A 7 32.26 -23.31 42.08
C LYS A 7 32.35 -21.89 42.66
N ARG A 8 33.29 -21.63 43.57
CA ARG A 8 33.53 -20.28 44.11
C ARG A 8 33.97 -19.28 43.04
N LYS A 9 34.76 -19.73 42.06
CA LYS A 9 35.21 -18.90 40.93
C LYS A 9 34.07 -18.59 39.96
N GLN A 10 33.17 -19.54 39.72
CA GLN A 10 31.94 -19.35 38.93
C GLN A 10 30.96 -18.41 39.64
N GLU A 11 30.81 -18.54 40.96
CA GLU A 11 29.99 -17.63 41.78
C GLU A 11 30.58 -16.22 41.83
N ALA A 12 31.90 -16.06 41.91
CA ALA A 12 32.57 -14.75 41.85
C ALA A 12 32.50 -14.09 40.47
N GLN A 13 32.33 -14.87 39.40
CA GLN A 13 32.10 -14.38 38.03
C GLN A 13 30.63 -14.13 37.73
N LYS A 14 29.72 -14.50 38.63
CA LYS A 14 28.30 -14.21 38.50
C LYS A 14 28.08 -12.73 38.76
N ILE A 15 28.04 -11.96 37.68
CA ILE A 15 27.66 -10.55 37.72
C ILE A 15 26.16 -10.50 38.01
N GLU A 16 25.80 -10.20 39.26
CA GLU A 16 24.40 -9.91 39.63
C GLU A 16 24.06 -8.52 39.11
N VAL A 17 23.38 -8.48 37.95
CA VAL A 17 22.87 -7.24 37.39
C VAL A 17 21.64 -6.81 38.19
N ALA A 18 21.81 -5.80 39.04
CA ALA A 18 20.73 -5.19 39.79
C ALA A 18 19.94 -4.23 38.88
N GLY A 19 18.73 -4.65 38.49
CA GLY A 19 17.78 -3.85 37.72
C GLY A 19 16.82 -4.71 36.92
N ASP A 20 15.64 -4.18 36.63
CA ASP A 20 14.72 -4.78 35.65
C ASP A 20 15.41 -4.74 34.28
N LEU A 21 15.93 -5.89 33.85
CA LEU A 21 16.57 -6.00 32.53
C LEU A 21 15.53 -5.70 31.46
N GLU A 22 15.75 -4.63 30.69
CA GLU A 22 14.92 -4.34 29.53
C GLU A 22 14.98 -5.51 28.55
N GLN A 23 13.82 -6.01 28.15
CA GLN A 23 13.73 -7.12 27.23
C GLN A 23 14.31 -6.71 25.87
N ASN A 24 15.20 -7.53 25.33
CA ASN A 24 15.77 -7.30 24.02
C ASN A 24 14.68 -7.54 22.97
N MET A 25 14.17 -6.45 22.39
CA MET A 25 13.11 -6.48 21.39
C MET A 25 13.45 -7.31 20.15
N ASN A 26 14.74 -7.44 19.80
CA ASN A 26 15.19 -8.26 18.66
C ASN A 26 15.15 -9.77 18.92
N LYS A 27 14.89 -10.19 20.17
CA LYS A 27 14.68 -11.60 20.55
C LYS A 27 13.22 -11.95 20.78
N LEU A 28 12.30 -11.00 20.59
CA LEU A 28 10.87 -11.29 20.67
C LEU A 28 10.48 -12.12 19.44
N GLU A 29 9.98 -13.33 19.67
CA GLU A 29 9.26 -14.06 18.62
C GLU A 29 8.00 -13.25 18.29
N ILE A 30 7.91 -12.77 17.05
CA ILE A 30 6.73 -12.08 16.55
C ILE A 30 5.64 -13.15 16.45
N VAL A 31 4.75 -13.20 17.45
CA VAL A 31 3.64 -14.16 17.54
C VAL A 31 2.58 -13.92 16.46
N GLU A 32 2.58 -12.74 15.84
CA GLU A 32 1.69 -12.40 14.74
C GLU A 32 2.13 -13.03 13.42
N GLY A 33 1.74 -14.30 13.24
CA GLY A 33 1.57 -14.89 11.91
C GLY A 33 2.82 -15.51 11.32
N ASP A 34 2.85 -16.84 11.31
CA ASP A 34 3.81 -17.65 10.56
C ASP A 34 3.55 -17.46 9.05
N ALA A 35 4.14 -16.42 8.46
CA ALA A 35 3.89 -16.06 7.07
C ALA A 35 4.57 -17.05 6.11
N ARG A 36 3.77 -17.92 5.47
CA ARG A 36 4.29 -18.96 4.56
C ARG A 36 4.29 -18.54 3.10
N ASN A 37 3.61 -17.44 2.77
CA ASN A 37 3.56 -16.84 1.45
C ASN A 37 4.07 -15.39 1.46
N VAL A 38 4.56 -14.90 0.32
CA VAL A 38 5.02 -13.53 0.10
C VAL A 38 3.93 -12.50 0.44
N ASP A 39 2.69 -12.74 0.03
CA ASP A 39 1.58 -11.82 0.33
C ASP A 39 1.23 -11.77 1.82
N GLU A 40 1.48 -12.86 2.54
CA GLU A 40 1.25 -12.94 3.98
C GLU A 40 2.38 -12.24 4.74
N ALA A 41 3.63 -12.42 4.29
CA ALA A 41 4.78 -11.74 4.86
C ALA A 41 4.67 -10.22 4.70
N LEU A 42 4.17 -9.76 3.55
CA LEU A 42 3.89 -8.35 3.30
C LEU A 42 2.79 -7.79 4.20
N LYS A 43 1.82 -8.59 4.62
CA LYS A 43 0.75 -8.16 5.54
C LYS A 43 1.21 -8.12 6.99
N VAL A 44 2.04 -9.07 7.40
CA VAL A 44 2.61 -9.11 8.76
C VAL A 44 3.63 -7.99 8.97
N LEU A 45 4.43 -7.67 7.96
CA LEU A 45 5.49 -6.64 8.06
C LEU A 45 5.03 -5.25 7.60
N GLY A 46 4.01 -5.17 6.75
CA GLY A 46 3.55 -3.91 6.16
C GLY A 46 2.69 -3.09 7.11
N ASP A 47 2.96 -1.79 7.21
CA ASP A 47 2.10 -0.83 7.93
C ASP A 47 0.65 -0.95 7.43
N ALA A 48 -0.29 -1.20 8.35
CA ALA A 48 -1.73 -1.25 8.05
C ALA A 48 -2.23 0.04 7.36
N GLN A 49 -1.58 1.18 7.62
CA GLN A 49 -1.83 2.46 6.95
C GLN A 49 -1.42 2.48 5.47
N ALA A 50 -0.44 1.67 5.06
CA ALA A 50 0.03 1.61 3.68
C ALA A 50 -0.84 0.72 2.77
N ALA A 51 -1.77 -0.05 3.35
CA ALA A 51 -2.72 -0.90 2.63
C ALA A 51 -3.98 -0.13 2.19
N ASP A 52 -4.34 0.98 2.86
CA ASP A 52 -5.55 1.77 2.56
C ASP A 52 -5.29 2.97 1.64
N ASP A 53 -4.05 3.47 1.59
CA ASP A 53 -3.65 4.40 0.55
C ASP A 53 -3.52 3.65 -0.78
N ASP A 54 -4.57 3.70 -1.61
CA ASP A 54 -4.52 3.24 -3.00
C ASP A 54 -3.51 4.09 -3.80
N LYS A 55 -2.25 3.65 -3.68
CA LYS A 55 -1.05 4.14 -4.35
C LYS A 55 -1.06 3.88 -5.86
N HIS A 56 -2.16 3.38 -6.42
CA HIS A 56 -2.28 3.14 -7.86
C HIS A 56 -3.07 4.26 -8.56
N PRO A 57 -2.41 5.38 -8.90
CA PRO A 57 -3.04 6.41 -9.73
C PRO A 57 -3.52 5.81 -11.08
N GLU A 58 -2.87 4.76 -11.57
CA GLU A 58 -3.31 4.04 -12.77
C GLU A 58 -4.65 3.29 -12.59
N LYS A 59 -4.88 2.64 -11.44
CA LYS A 59 -6.15 1.93 -11.19
C LYS A 59 -7.30 2.92 -11.02
N ARG A 60 -7.07 4.02 -10.31
CA ARG A 60 -8.03 5.13 -10.20
C ARG A 60 -8.36 5.75 -11.56
N MET A 61 -7.35 5.97 -12.42
CA MET A 61 -7.58 6.47 -13.77
C MET A 61 -8.44 5.51 -14.61
N ARG A 62 -8.16 4.20 -14.56
CA ARG A 62 -8.92 3.19 -15.31
C ARG A 62 -10.37 3.09 -14.81
N ALA A 63 -10.60 3.08 -13.50
CA ALA A 63 -11.94 3.02 -12.92
C ALA A 63 -12.78 4.27 -13.26
N ALA A 64 -12.20 5.47 -13.09
CA ALA A 64 -12.87 6.71 -13.43
C ALA A 64 -13.14 6.84 -14.94
N TYR A 65 -12.21 6.41 -15.78
CA TYR A 65 -12.39 6.38 -17.24
C TYR A 65 -13.52 5.44 -17.67
N LEU A 66 -13.62 4.25 -17.06
CA LEU A 66 -14.68 3.28 -17.38
C LEU A 66 -16.07 3.85 -17.04
N ALA A 67 -16.22 4.43 -15.84
CA ALA A 67 -17.46 5.05 -15.40
C ALA A 67 -17.89 6.23 -16.31
N PHE A 68 -16.91 6.98 -16.82
CA PHE A 68 -17.14 8.06 -17.78
C PHE A 68 -17.50 7.53 -19.17
N GLU A 69 -16.81 6.48 -19.62
CA GLU A 69 -17.02 5.83 -20.92
C GLU A 69 -18.47 5.35 -21.05
N GLU A 70 -19.01 4.63 -20.07
CA GLU A 70 -20.37 4.09 -20.15
C GLU A 70 -21.44 5.19 -20.28
N LYS A 71 -21.34 6.25 -19.46
CA LYS A 71 -22.29 7.38 -19.48
C LYS A 71 -22.23 8.14 -20.80
N ARG A 72 -21.01 8.50 -21.24
CA ARG A 72 -20.83 9.34 -22.42
C ARG A 72 -21.00 8.57 -23.72
N LEU A 73 -20.64 7.29 -23.77
CA LEU A 73 -20.80 6.49 -24.98
C LEU A 73 -22.26 6.40 -25.41
N ALA A 74 -23.21 6.32 -24.47
CA ALA A 74 -24.65 6.35 -24.77
C ALA A 74 -25.07 7.71 -25.38
N GLU A 75 -24.66 8.82 -24.78
CA GLU A 75 -24.94 10.16 -25.31
C GLU A 75 -24.31 10.39 -26.69
N LEU A 76 -23.06 9.95 -26.88
CA LEU A 76 -22.33 10.12 -28.13
C LEU A 76 -22.93 9.30 -29.26
N LYS A 77 -23.46 8.10 -28.98
CA LYS A 77 -24.18 7.29 -29.99
C LYS A 77 -25.44 7.98 -30.49
N ILE A 78 -26.14 8.70 -29.61
CA ILE A 78 -27.35 9.47 -29.98
C ILE A 78 -26.96 10.74 -30.76
N LYS A 79 -25.92 11.46 -30.31
CA LYS A 79 -25.47 12.69 -30.96
C LYS A 79 -24.80 12.45 -32.32
N HIS A 80 -24.09 11.34 -32.46
CA HIS A 80 -23.33 10.99 -33.66
C HIS A 80 -23.60 9.54 -34.10
N PRO A 81 -24.81 9.23 -34.59
CA PRO A 81 -25.19 7.87 -34.99
C PRO A 81 -24.43 7.35 -36.22
N THR A 82 -23.83 8.25 -37.01
CA THR A 82 -23.04 7.91 -38.21
C THR A 82 -21.57 7.61 -37.93
N PHE A 83 -21.09 7.88 -36.71
CA PHE A 83 -19.67 7.73 -36.39
C PHE A 83 -19.30 6.28 -36.10
N ARG A 84 -18.14 5.87 -36.62
CA ARG A 84 -17.55 4.56 -36.31
C ARG A 84 -17.11 4.55 -34.84
N LEU A 85 -17.13 3.38 -34.19
CA LEU A 85 -16.63 3.19 -32.82
C LEU A 85 -15.24 3.80 -32.56
N SER A 86 -14.34 3.73 -33.54
CA SER A 86 -13.01 4.36 -33.44
C SER A 86 -13.08 5.88 -33.29
N GLN A 87 -13.96 6.53 -34.07
CA GLN A 87 -14.17 7.98 -34.00
C GLN A 87 -14.85 8.38 -32.69
N LEU A 88 -15.84 7.61 -32.24
CA LEU A 88 -16.50 7.82 -30.94
C LEU A 88 -15.49 7.73 -29.78
N LYS A 89 -14.60 6.73 -29.80
CA LYS A 89 -13.50 6.61 -28.83
C LYS A 89 -12.53 7.78 -28.87
N GLN A 90 -12.25 8.31 -30.06
CA GLN A 90 -11.38 9.48 -30.20
C GLN A 90 -12.01 10.75 -29.62
N VAL A 91 -13.31 10.98 -29.84
CA VAL A 91 -14.05 12.10 -29.23
C VAL A 91 -14.12 11.91 -27.71
N LEU A 92 -14.43 10.70 -27.25
CA LEU A 92 -14.47 10.35 -25.84
C LEU A 92 -13.13 10.63 -25.14
N LYS A 93 -12.01 10.23 -25.74
CA LYS A 93 -10.67 10.50 -25.20
C LYS A 93 -10.37 11.99 -25.10
N LYS A 94 -10.81 12.81 -26.07
CA LYS A 94 -10.67 14.27 -26.03
C LYS A 94 -11.50 14.89 -24.91
N GLU A 95 -12.74 14.45 -24.74
CA GLU A 95 -13.59 14.92 -23.64
C GLU A 95 -13.06 14.47 -22.28
N TRP A 96 -12.52 13.25 -22.19
CA TRP A 96 -11.89 12.76 -20.96
C TRP A 96 -10.68 13.58 -20.54
N GLN A 97 -9.83 13.99 -21.49
CA GLN A 97 -8.69 14.87 -21.19
C GLN A 97 -9.11 16.21 -20.60
N LYS A 98 -10.27 16.75 -21.03
CA LYS A 98 -10.82 18.02 -20.54
C LYS A 98 -11.73 17.88 -19.32
N SER A 99 -12.23 16.68 -19.04
CA SER A 99 -13.24 16.47 -18.01
C SER A 99 -12.65 16.61 -16.60
N PRO A 100 -13.41 17.17 -15.65
CA PRO A 100 -12.97 17.34 -14.27
C PRO A 100 -12.89 16.02 -13.51
N GLU A 101 -13.56 14.96 -13.99
CA GLU A 101 -13.50 13.61 -13.42
C GLU A 101 -12.16 12.90 -13.68
N ASN A 102 -11.27 13.49 -14.49
CA ASN A 102 -9.92 12.97 -14.67
C ASN A 102 -9.06 13.33 -13.44
N PRO A 103 -8.57 12.34 -12.67
CA PRO A 103 -7.76 12.60 -11.48
C PRO A 103 -6.46 13.37 -11.78
N LEU A 104 -5.99 13.37 -13.04
CA LEU A 104 -4.87 14.22 -13.48
C LEU A 104 -5.22 15.71 -13.40
N ASN A 105 -6.44 16.09 -13.78
CA ASN A 105 -6.92 17.47 -13.70
C ASN A 105 -7.17 17.88 -12.25
N ALA A 106 -7.64 16.95 -11.41
CA ALA A 106 -7.77 17.18 -9.97
C ALA A 106 -6.40 17.48 -9.32
N ARG A 107 -5.32 16.80 -9.71
CA ARG A 107 -3.96 17.12 -9.24
C ARG A 107 -3.49 18.50 -9.69
N ILE A 108 -3.76 18.89 -10.94
CA ILE A 108 -3.41 20.22 -11.45
C ILE A 108 -4.18 21.30 -10.67
N MET A 109 -5.48 21.09 -10.42
CA MET A 109 -6.31 22.00 -9.64
C MET A 109 -5.88 22.09 -8.17
N ALA A 110 -5.46 20.96 -7.57
CA ALA A 110 -4.93 20.91 -6.21
C ALA A 110 -3.57 21.63 -6.08
N LEU A 111 -2.76 21.68 -7.14
CA LEU A 111 -1.48 22.40 -7.16
C LEU A 111 -1.66 23.90 -7.44
N SER A 112 -2.80 24.30 -8.01
CA SER A 112 -3.13 25.69 -8.34
C SER A 112 -3.77 26.47 -7.18
N LYS A 113 -3.86 25.87 -5.99
CA LYS A 113 -4.51 26.43 -4.81
C LYS A 113 -3.50 26.63 -3.70
#